data_AF-H9FII4-F1
#
_entry.id   AF-H9FII4-F1
#
_cell.length_a   1.000
_cell.length_b   1.000
_cell.length_c   1.000
_cell.angle_alpha   90.00
_cell.angle_beta   90.00
_cell.angle_gamma   90.00
#
_symmetry.space_group_name_H-M   'P 1'
#
loop_
_entity.id
_entity.type
_entity.pdbx_description
1 polymer ?
#
loop_
_entity_poly.entity_id
_entity_poly.type
_entity_poly.pdbx_seq_one_letter_code
_entity_poly.pdbx_strand_id
1 'polypeptide(L)'
;TQCQLEADVLWSDVVSHPPEGPWQRIAPLRVLSFDIECAGRKGIFPEPERDPVIQICSLGLRWGEQEPFLRLALTLRPCAPILGAKVQSYEKEEDLLQAWSTFIRIMDPDVITGYNIQNFDLPYLISRAQTLKVQTFPFLGRVAGLRSNIRDSSFQSKQTGRRDTKVVSMVGRVQMDMLQVLLREYKLRSYTLNAVSFHFLGEQKEDVQHSIITDLQNGNDQTRRRLAVYCLKDAYLPLRLLERLMVLVNAVEMARVTGVPLSYLLSRGQQVKVVSQLLRQAMHEGLLMPVVRSEGGEDYTGATVIEPLKGYYDVPIATLDFSSLYPSIMMAHNLCYTTLLRPGAAQKLGLTEDQFIKTPTGDEFVKTSVRKGLLPQILENLLSARKRAKAELAKETDPLRRQVLDGRQLALKVS
;
A
#
# COMPACT_ATOMS: atom_id res chain seq x y z
N THR A 1 7.02 -24.83 7.80
CA THR A 1 7.34 -23.68 6.91
C THR A 1 8.85 -23.49 6.88
N GLN A 2 9.40 -22.37 6.39
CA GLN A 2 10.84 -22.05 6.53
C GLN A 2 11.12 -21.02 7.64
N CYS A 3 10.12 -20.75 8.49
CA CYS A 3 10.24 -19.82 9.62
C CYS A 3 11.05 -20.43 10.76
N GLN A 4 11.67 -19.58 11.58
CA GLN A 4 12.44 -20.02 12.75
C GLN A 4 11.59 -20.61 13.87
N LEU A 5 10.40 -20.04 14.07
CA LEU A 5 9.42 -20.49 15.06
C LEU A 5 8.17 -20.94 14.33
N GLU A 6 7.75 -22.18 14.56
CA GLU A 6 6.53 -22.78 14.03
C GLU A 6 5.76 -23.35 15.21
N ALA A 7 4.57 -22.80 15.44
CA ALA A 7 3.69 -23.19 16.54
C ALA A 7 2.34 -23.64 15.96
N ASP A 8 1.74 -24.62 16.61
CA ASP A 8 0.39 -25.10 16.31
C ASP A 8 -0.47 -24.86 17.56
N VAL A 9 -1.48 -24.00 17.42
CA VAL A 9 -2.24 -23.42 18.54
C VAL A 9 -3.71 -23.41 18.18
N LEU A 10 -4.57 -23.77 19.14
CA LEU A 10 -6.02 -23.72 18.94
C LEU A 10 -6.49 -22.27 18.84
N TRP A 11 -7.49 -22.00 17.99
CA TRP A 11 -7.98 -20.64 17.73
C TRP A 11 -8.52 -19.93 18.98
N SER A 12 -8.91 -20.66 20.03
CA SER A 12 -9.40 -20.13 21.30
C SER A 12 -8.30 -19.64 22.24
N ASP A 13 -7.05 -20.06 22.03
CA ASP A 13 -5.97 -19.87 23.00
C ASP A 13 -5.16 -18.60 22.71
N VAL A 14 -5.40 -17.97 21.54
CA VAL A 14 -4.70 -16.75 21.14
C VAL A 14 -5.24 -15.52 21.86
N VAL A 15 -4.33 -14.70 22.38
CA VAL A 15 -4.67 -13.40 22.98
C VAL A 15 -4.30 -12.28 22.00
N SER A 16 -5.31 -11.54 21.54
CA SER A 16 -5.11 -10.39 20.66
C SER A 16 -4.98 -9.11 21.47
N HIS A 17 -3.82 -8.44 21.36
CA HIS A 17 -3.60 -7.15 22.02
C HIS A 17 -4.01 -5.98 21.11
N PRO A 18 -4.84 -5.03 21.59
CA PRO A 18 -5.11 -3.78 20.88
C PRO A 18 -3.82 -2.97 20.65
N PRO A 19 -3.65 -2.31 19.49
CA PRO A 19 -2.42 -1.57 19.14
C PRO A 19 -2.34 -0.20 19.84
N GLU A 20 -2.35 -0.21 21.17
CA GLU A 20 -2.31 0.98 22.02
C GLU A 20 -1.20 0.87 23.08
N GLY A 21 -0.70 2.00 23.57
CA GLY A 21 0.36 2.05 24.58
C GLY A 21 1.62 1.28 24.16
N PRO A 22 2.10 0.29 24.94
CA PRO A 22 3.33 -0.45 24.60
C PRO A 22 3.19 -1.33 23.35
N TRP A 23 1.97 -1.66 22.93
CA TRP A 23 1.66 -2.50 21.76
C TRP A 23 1.56 -1.72 20.45
N GLN A 24 1.77 -0.40 20.48
CA GLN A 24 1.77 0.46 19.29
C GLN A 24 3.08 0.39 18.48
N ARG A 25 4.14 -0.20 19.06
CA ARG A 25 5.44 -0.36 18.39
C ARG A 25 5.32 -1.16 17.09
N ILE A 26 6.28 -0.96 16.19
CA ILE A 26 6.42 -1.74 14.95
C ILE A 26 7.64 -2.64 15.12
N ALA A 27 7.52 -3.91 14.71
CA ALA A 27 8.63 -4.85 14.74
C ALA A 27 9.76 -4.40 13.78
N PRO A 28 11.02 -4.84 13.99
CA PRO A 28 12.13 -4.53 13.09
C PRO A 28 12.02 -5.35 11.79
N LEU A 29 11.07 -4.99 10.93
CA LEU A 29 10.78 -5.68 9.67
C LEU A 29 12.00 -5.65 8.75
N ARG A 30 12.27 -6.77 8.07
CA ARG A 30 13.26 -6.81 6.99
C ARG A 30 12.61 -6.33 5.70
N VAL A 31 13.02 -5.17 5.23
CA VAL A 31 12.57 -4.59 3.96
C VAL A 31 13.64 -4.83 2.91
N LEU A 32 13.27 -5.49 1.82
CA LEU A 32 14.11 -5.69 0.65
C LEU A 32 13.59 -4.84 -0.50
N SER A 33 14.47 -4.08 -1.13
CA SER A 33 14.22 -3.49 -2.44
C SER A 33 15.17 -4.08 -3.46
N PHE A 34 14.67 -4.32 -4.66
CA PHE A 34 15.47 -4.87 -5.74
C PHE A 34 15.05 -4.29 -7.09
N ASP A 35 15.95 -4.43 -8.05
CA ASP A 35 15.80 -3.98 -9.43
C ASP A 35 16.59 -4.95 -10.35
N ILE A 36 16.18 -5.08 -11.61
CA ILE A 36 16.82 -5.96 -12.60
C ILE A 36 17.20 -5.20 -13.87
N GLU A 37 18.27 -5.66 -14.51
CA GLU A 37 18.63 -5.21 -15.85
C GLU A 37 18.56 -6.35 -16.86
N CYS A 38 18.04 -6.06 -18.04
CA CYS A 38 17.94 -6.99 -19.16
C CYS A 38 18.69 -6.45 -20.38
N ALA A 39 19.47 -7.31 -21.05
CA ALA A 39 20.11 -6.95 -22.31
C ALA A 39 19.15 -7.21 -23.49
N GLY A 40 18.49 -6.17 -23.98
CA GLY A 40 17.53 -6.25 -25.07
C GLY A 40 18.13 -6.09 -26.48
N ARG A 41 17.32 -6.43 -27.48
CA ARG A 41 17.59 -6.12 -28.91
C ARG A 41 17.29 -4.65 -29.22
N LYS A 42 18.05 -4.04 -30.12
CA LYS A 42 17.88 -2.61 -30.49
C LYS A 42 16.46 -2.34 -30.98
N GLY A 43 15.80 -1.36 -30.37
CA GLY A 43 14.45 -0.90 -30.75
C GLY A 43 13.29 -1.78 -30.26
N ILE A 44 13.56 -2.88 -29.56
CA ILE A 44 12.55 -3.83 -29.07
C ILE A 44 12.57 -3.81 -27.54
N PHE A 45 11.39 -3.71 -26.92
CA PHE A 45 11.28 -3.80 -25.47
C PHE A 45 11.63 -5.23 -25.01
N PRO A 46 12.33 -5.43 -23.87
CA PRO A 46 12.78 -6.77 -23.46
C PRO A 46 11.65 -7.81 -23.39
N GLU A 47 11.91 -8.98 -23.96
CA GLU A 47 11.02 -10.14 -23.99
C GLU A 47 11.66 -11.32 -23.24
N PRO A 48 11.01 -11.92 -22.21
CA PRO A 48 11.60 -12.98 -21.39
C PRO A 48 12.08 -14.22 -22.18
N GLU A 49 11.50 -14.48 -23.35
CA GLU A 49 11.83 -15.62 -24.20
C GLU A 49 13.16 -15.45 -24.94
N ARG A 50 13.64 -14.21 -25.08
CA ARG A 50 14.79 -13.87 -25.93
C ARG A 50 15.88 -13.11 -25.17
N ASP A 51 15.49 -12.11 -24.41
CA ASP A 51 16.40 -11.13 -23.84
C ASP A 51 16.79 -11.58 -22.41
N PRO A 52 18.09 -11.75 -22.08
CA PRO A 52 18.54 -12.26 -20.78
C PRO A 52 18.49 -11.21 -19.68
N VAL A 53 18.24 -11.67 -18.45
CA VAL A 53 18.52 -10.91 -17.23
C VAL A 53 20.03 -10.94 -16.99
N ILE A 54 20.65 -9.77 -16.90
CA ILE A 54 22.10 -9.62 -16.82
C ILE A 54 22.59 -9.10 -15.46
N GLN A 55 21.74 -8.39 -14.72
CA GLN A 55 22.06 -7.95 -13.36
C GLN A 55 20.81 -7.97 -12.49
N ILE A 56 21.00 -8.30 -11.21
CA ILE A 56 19.97 -8.18 -10.17
C ILE A 56 20.64 -7.49 -8.98
N CYS A 57 20.16 -6.29 -8.64
CA CYS A 57 20.66 -5.54 -7.50
C CYS A 57 19.64 -5.56 -6.37
N SER A 58 20.12 -5.66 -5.13
CA SER A 58 19.29 -5.87 -3.95
C SER A 58 19.85 -5.09 -2.76
N LEU A 59 18.97 -4.35 -2.09
CA LEU A 59 19.27 -3.62 -0.86
C LEU A 59 18.34 -4.07 0.27
N GLY A 60 18.94 -4.42 1.41
CA GLY A 60 18.25 -4.87 2.61
C GLY A 60 18.36 -3.86 3.74
N LEU A 61 17.23 -3.50 4.33
CA LEU A 61 17.10 -2.57 5.45
C LEU A 61 16.34 -3.27 6.60
N ARG A 62 16.73 -2.99 7.85
CA ARG A 62 15.85 -3.25 9.00
C ARG A 62 15.09 -1.98 9.31
N TRP A 63 13.76 -2.09 9.38
CA TRP A 63 12.91 -0.93 9.58
C TRP A 63 13.26 -0.20 10.88
N GLY A 64 13.59 1.09 10.77
CA GLY A 64 14.02 1.95 11.87
C GLY A 64 15.53 2.23 11.92
N GLU A 65 16.36 1.47 11.20
CA GLU A 65 17.77 1.82 10.98
C GLU A 65 17.88 2.88 9.86
N GLN A 66 18.88 3.76 9.91
CA GLN A 66 19.05 4.82 8.90
C GLN A 66 19.69 4.35 7.59
N GLU A 67 20.43 3.24 7.63
CA GLU A 67 21.19 2.74 6.50
C GLU A 67 20.87 1.27 6.22
N PRO A 68 20.87 0.84 4.95
CA PRO A 68 20.71 -0.56 4.61
C PRO A 68 21.91 -1.38 5.09
N PHE A 69 21.66 -2.48 5.79
CA PHE A 69 22.70 -3.41 6.26
C PHE A 69 23.24 -4.31 5.15
N LEU A 70 22.58 -4.34 3.98
CA LEU A 70 22.95 -5.18 2.86
C LEU A 70 22.86 -4.41 1.54
N ARG A 71 23.93 -4.50 0.74
CA ARG A 71 23.97 -4.09 -0.68
C ARG A 71 24.62 -5.21 -1.49
N LEU A 72 23.84 -5.86 -2.33
CA LEU A 72 24.25 -7.02 -3.13
C LEU A 72 23.98 -6.74 -4.61
N ALA A 73 25.00 -6.91 -5.45
CA ALA A 73 24.88 -6.89 -6.90
C ALA A 73 25.28 -8.27 -7.44
N LEU A 74 24.33 -8.96 -8.05
CA LEU A 74 24.57 -10.22 -8.75
C LEU A 74 24.65 -9.90 -10.25
N THR A 75 25.76 -10.25 -10.90
CA THR A 75 26.00 -9.92 -12.31
C THR A 75 26.22 -11.16 -13.15
N LEU A 76 25.77 -11.12 -14.41
CA LEU A 76 26.22 -12.03 -15.45
C LEU A 76 27.54 -11.47 -16.02
N ARG A 77 28.58 -12.31 -16.10
CA ARG A 77 29.98 -11.97 -16.42
C ARG A 77 30.74 -11.24 -15.31
N PRO A 78 32.09 -11.31 -15.30
CA PRO A 78 32.93 -10.64 -14.30
C PRO A 78 32.71 -9.13 -14.25
N CYS A 79 32.46 -8.60 -13.06
CA CYS A 79 32.25 -7.17 -12.82
C CYS A 79 33.32 -6.65 -11.86
N ALA A 80 33.82 -5.43 -12.12
CA ALA A 80 34.79 -4.81 -11.24
C ALA A 80 34.18 -4.46 -9.85
N PRO A 81 34.96 -4.44 -8.76
CA PRO A 81 34.46 -4.20 -7.41
C PRO A 81 33.78 -2.84 -7.21
N ILE A 82 32.76 -2.80 -6.34
CA ILE A 82 32.04 -1.59 -5.96
C ILE A 82 32.22 -1.37 -4.46
N LEU A 83 32.72 -0.21 -4.05
CA LEU A 83 32.92 0.12 -2.64
C LEU A 83 31.57 0.14 -1.91
N GLY A 84 31.48 -0.58 -0.79
CA GLY A 84 30.26 -0.65 0.02
C GLY A 84 29.19 -1.61 -0.49
N ALA A 85 29.44 -2.39 -1.55
CA ALA A 85 28.53 -3.41 -2.04
C ALA A 85 29.26 -4.74 -2.31
N LYS A 86 28.59 -5.85 -2.03
CA LYS A 86 29.09 -7.18 -2.41
C LYS A 86 28.72 -7.44 -3.87
N VAL A 87 29.73 -7.73 -4.70
CA VAL A 87 29.55 -8.10 -6.10
C VAL A 87 29.83 -9.60 -6.25
N GLN A 88 28.91 -10.33 -6.87
CA GLN A 88 29.10 -11.72 -7.26
C GLN A 88 28.79 -11.86 -8.74
N SER A 89 29.68 -12.52 -9.47
CA SER A 89 29.57 -12.67 -10.91
C SER A 89 29.40 -14.14 -11.29
N TYR A 90 28.55 -14.41 -12.28
CA TYR A 90 28.24 -15.75 -12.76
C TYR A 90 28.45 -15.83 -14.28
N GLU A 91 28.84 -16.99 -14.80
CA GLU A 91 29.00 -17.18 -16.24
C GLU A 91 27.69 -17.53 -16.95
N LYS A 92 26.72 -18.08 -16.23
CA LYS A 92 25.41 -18.50 -16.74
C LYS A 92 24.26 -17.83 -15.99
N GLU A 93 23.18 -17.54 -16.71
CA GLU A 93 21.98 -16.87 -16.16
C GLU A 93 21.23 -17.78 -15.18
N GLU A 94 21.28 -19.09 -15.39
CA GLU A 94 20.68 -20.08 -14.50
C GLU A 94 21.28 -20.01 -13.09
N ASP A 95 22.61 -19.84 -12.99
CA ASP A 95 23.33 -19.71 -11.72
C ASP A 95 22.97 -18.38 -11.03
N LEU A 96 22.84 -17.30 -11.80
CA LEU A 96 22.40 -15.98 -11.32
C LEU A 96 21.01 -16.05 -10.66
N LEU A 97 20.05 -16.66 -11.36
CA LEU A 97 18.67 -16.82 -10.88
C LEU A 97 18.60 -17.75 -9.65
N GLN A 98 19.35 -18.86 -9.65
CA GLN A 98 19.43 -19.76 -8.50
C GLN A 98 20.07 -19.09 -7.28
N ALA A 99 21.12 -18.31 -7.49
CA ALA A 99 21.77 -17.54 -6.42
C ALA A 99 20.80 -16.51 -5.82
N TRP A 100 20.06 -15.78 -6.64
CA TRP A 100 19.08 -14.80 -6.14
C TRP A 100 17.93 -15.45 -5.37
N SER A 101 17.32 -16.52 -5.92
CA SER A 101 16.25 -17.24 -5.20
C SER A 101 16.72 -17.84 -3.87
N THR A 102 17.96 -18.33 -3.82
CA THR A 102 18.59 -18.81 -2.58
C THR A 102 18.86 -17.68 -1.60
N PHE A 103 19.34 -16.53 -2.09
CA PHE A 103 19.53 -15.33 -1.29
C PHE A 103 18.22 -14.86 -0.63
N ILE A 104 17.12 -14.77 -1.38
CA ILE A 104 15.81 -14.38 -0.84
C ILE A 104 15.36 -15.33 0.27
N ARG A 105 15.55 -16.63 0.09
CA ARG A 105 15.20 -17.65 1.09
C ARG A 105 16.04 -17.52 2.37
N ILE A 106 17.33 -17.25 2.25
CA ILE A 106 18.24 -17.12 3.40
C ILE A 106 18.03 -15.78 4.13
N MET A 107 17.89 -14.69 3.39
CA MET A 107 17.67 -13.34 3.95
C MET A 107 16.28 -13.21 4.60
N ASP A 108 15.30 -13.94 4.08
CA ASP A 108 13.91 -14.00 4.53
C ASP A 108 13.27 -12.60 4.76
N PRO A 109 13.08 -11.79 3.70
CA PRO A 109 12.47 -10.47 3.84
C PRO A 109 10.98 -10.55 4.19
N ASP A 110 10.53 -9.64 5.07
CA ASP A 110 9.11 -9.48 5.42
C ASP A 110 8.35 -8.68 4.36
N VAL A 111 9.00 -7.61 3.87
CA VAL A 111 8.46 -6.71 2.86
C VAL A 111 9.38 -6.69 1.65
N ILE A 112 8.82 -6.90 0.46
CA ILE A 112 9.50 -6.71 -0.81
C ILE A 112 8.93 -5.45 -1.46
N THR A 113 9.80 -4.48 -1.70
CA THR A 113 9.49 -3.23 -2.40
C THR A 113 10.38 -3.07 -3.63
N GLY A 114 10.16 -1.99 -4.37
CA GLY A 114 10.77 -1.72 -5.66
C GLY A 114 9.88 -0.78 -6.47
N TYR A 115 10.21 -0.57 -7.74
CA TYR A 115 9.43 0.29 -8.63
C TYR A 115 9.00 -0.49 -9.87
N ASN A 116 7.69 -0.76 -10.00
CA ASN A 116 7.12 -1.56 -11.10
C ASN A 116 7.44 -3.08 -11.04
N ILE A 117 7.84 -3.58 -9.87
CA ILE A 117 8.15 -5.00 -9.62
C ILE A 117 6.99 -5.95 -9.90
N GLN A 118 5.75 -5.49 -9.75
CA GLN A 118 4.57 -6.33 -9.97
C GLN A 118 4.29 -6.56 -11.45
N ASN A 119 4.51 -5.56 -12.30
CA ASN A 119 4.17 -5.63 -13.72
C ASN A 119 5.38 -5.94 -14.61
N PHE A 120 6.60 -5.72 -14.13
CA PHE A 120 7.83 -5.98 -14.87
C PHE A 120 8.71 -7.01 -14.17
N ASP A 121 9.39 -6.66 -13.08
CA ASP A 121 10.52 -7.46 -12.56
C ASP A 121 10.15 -8.89 -12.19
N LEU A 122 9.16 -9.10 -11.31
CA LEU A 122 8.79 -10.44 -10.86
C LEU A 122 8.19 -11.30 -11.99
N PRO A 123 7.24 -10.80 -12.81
CA PRO A 123 6.79 -11.54 -13.98
C PRO A 123 7.92 -11.88 -14.95
N TYR A 124 8.84 -10.95 -15.21
CA TYR A 124 9.96 -11.16 -16.12
C TYR A 124 10.88 -12.27 -15.62
N LEU A 125 11.29 -12.20 -14.34
CA LEU A 125 12.11 -13.22 -13.69
C LEU A 125 11.46 -14.61 -13.72
N ILE A 126 10.17 -14.70 -13.42
CA ILE A 126 9.44 -15.98 -13.43
C ILE A 126 9.35 -16.56 -14.84
N SER A 127 8.96 -15.76 -15.83
CA SER A 127 8.90 -16.21 -17.23
C SER A 127 10.27 -16.57 -17.78
N ARG A 128 11.31 -15.80 -17.44
CA ARG A 128 12.69 -16.07 -17.87
C ARG A 128 13.22 -17.37 -17.29
N ALA A 129 12.99 -17.62 -15.99
CA ALA A 129 13.34 -18.88 -15.34
C ALA A 129 12.60 -20.08 -15.95
N GLN A 130 11.35 -19.89 -16.41
CA GLN A 130 10.60 -20.93 -17.14
C GLN A 130 11.25 -21.23 -18.49
N THR A 131 11.61 -20.22 -19.27
CA THR A 131 12.29 -20.37 -20.57
C THR A 131 13.61 -21.13 -20.43
N LEU A 132 14.39 -20.80 -19.40
CA LEU A 132 15.68 -21.43 -19.10
C LEU A 132 15.55 -22.77 -18.35
N LYS A 133 14.32 -23.21 -18.05
CA LYS A 133 14.03 -24.46 -17.33
C LYS A 133 14.67 -24.53 -15.92
N VAL A 134 14.80 -23.38 -15.24
CA VAL A 134 15.27 -23.29 -13.85
C VAL A 134 14.13 -23.63 -12.89
N GLN A 135 13.92 -24.92 -12.66
CA GLN A 135 12.74 -25.44 -11.94
C GLN A 135 12.65 -24.99 -10.47
N THR A 136 13.78 -24.68 -9.83
CA THR A 136 13.88 -24.32 -8.41
C THR A 136 13.65 -22.83 -8.13
N PHE A 137 13.64 -21.98 -9.16
CA PHE A 137 13.49 -20.53 -9.01
C PHE A 137 12.15 -20.07 -8.40
N PRO A 138 10.97 -20.55 -8.84
CA PRO A 138 9.70 -19.95 -8.49
C PRO A 138 9.20 -20.35 -7.08
N PHE A 139 10.07 -20.77 -6.17
CA PHE A 139 9.73 -21.07 -4.77
C PHE A 139 10.17 -19.93 -3.86
N LEU A 140 9.57 -18.75 -4.06
CA LEU A 140 10.00 -17.48 -3.45
C LEU A 140 9.25 -17.13 -2.13
N GLY A 141 8.15 -17.82 -1.83
CA GLY A 141 7.37 -17.64 -0.59
C GLY A 141 8.03 -18.28 0.65
N ARG A 142 7.34 -18.21 1.81
CA ARG A 142 7.77 -18.84 3.07
C ARG A 142 7.28 -20.30 3.25
N VAL A 143 6.30 -20.72 2.44
CA VAL A 143 5.80 -22.09 2.43
C VAL A 143 6.66 -22.93 1.49
N ALA A 144 7.36 -23.92 2.04
CA ALA A 144 8.18 -24.84 1.25
C ALA A 144 7.29 -25.66 0.30
N GLY A 145 7.76 -25.87 -0.93
CA GLY A 145 7.04 -26.65 -1.94
C GLY A 145 5.88 -25.91 -2.64
N LEU A 146 5.57 -24.66 -2.26
CA LEU A 146 4.54 -23.87 -2.92
C LEU A 146 5.14 -22.93 -3.97
N ARG A 147 4.72 -23.10 -5.23
CA ARG A 147 5.18 -22.30 -6.36
C ARG A 147 4.50 -20.92 -6.42
N SER A 148 5.29 -19.89 -6.70
CA SER A 148 4.83 -18.55 -7.08
C SER A 148 4.30 -18.56 -8.52
N ASN A 149 3.06 -18.11 -8.70
CA ASN A 149 2.40 -18.00 -9.99
C ASN A 149 2.04 -16.54 -10.29
N ILE A 150 2.08 -16.19 -11.57
CA ILE A 150 1.63 -14.90 -12.08
C ILE A 150 0.12 -15.03 -12.34
N ARG A 151 -0.66 -14.05 -11.89
CA ARG A 151 -2.09 -13.96 -12.19
C ARG A 151 -2.42 -12.52 -12.60
N ASP A 152 -3.20 -12.37 -13.65
CA ASP A 152 -3.75 -11.07 -14.02
C ASP A 152 -4.86 -10.66 -13.06
N SER A 153 -4.92 -9.36 -12.76
CA SER A 153 -5.93 -8.76 -11.88
C SER A 153 -6.29 -7.38 -12.40
N SER A 154 -7.58 -7.13 -12.56
CA SER A 154 -8.09 -5.80 -12.93
C SER A 154 -8.71 -5.11 -11.72
N PHE A 155 -8.48 -3.81 -11.60
CA PHE A 155 -9.08 -2.96 -10.59
C PHE A 155 -9.70 -1.74 -11.27
N GLN A 156 -10.94 -1.41 -10.93
CA GLN A 156 -11.63 -0.24 -11.46
C GLN A 156 -12.35 0.53 -10.36
N SER A 157 -12.20 1.85 -10.38
CA SER A 157 -12.94 2.79 -9.53
C SER A 157 -13.03 4.14 -10.23
N LYS A 158 -14.14 4.87 -10.04
CA LYS A 158 -14.29 6.23 -10.58
C LYS A 158 -13.17 7.17 -10.10
N GLN A 159 -12.64 6.96 -8.90
CA GLN A 159 -11.64 7.85 -8.30
C GLN A 159 -10.22 7.62 -8.83
N THR A 160 -9.90 6.39 -9.22
CA THR A 160 -8.55 5.99 -9.60
C THR A 160 -8.45 5.46 -11.03
N GLY A 161 -9.55 5.39 -11.77
CA GLY A 161 -9.62 4.78 -13.09
C GLY A 161 -9.56 3.25 -13.07
N ARG A 162 -9.46 2.65 -14.26
CA ARG A 162 -9.23 1.23 -14.48
C ARG A 162 -7.73 0.97 -14.64
N ARG A 163 -7.22 -0.06 -13.97
CA ARG A 163 -5.86 -0.56 -14.11
C ARG A 163 -5.87 -2.08 -14.16
N ASP A 164 -5.09 -2.62 -15.08
CA ASP A 164 -4.79 -4.04 -15.16
C ASP A 164 -3.37 -4.23 -14.59
N THR A 165 -3.19 -5.22 -13.72
CA THR A 165 -1.95 -5.44 -12.96
C THR A 165 -1.70 -6.93 -12.83
N LYS A 166 -0.43 -7.33 -12.88
CA LYS A 166 -0.02 -8.71 -12.61
C LYS A 166 0.25 -8.86 -11.11
N VAL A 167 -0.24 -9.93 -10.51
CA VAL A 167 0.09 -10.29 -9.13
C VAL A 167 0.89 -11.57 -9.10
N VAL A 168 1.95 -11.59 -8.30
CA VAL A 168 2.78 -12.78 -8.07
C VAL A 168 2.52 -13.30 -6.67
N SER A 169 2.14 -14.57 -6.54
CA SER A 169 1.89 -15.16 -5.22
C SER A 169 3.19 -15.37 -4.42
N MET A 170 3.31 -14.70 -3.28
CA MET A 170 4.40 -14.90 -2.31
C MET A 170 3.83 -15.04 -0.90
N VAL A 171 3.36 -16.25 -0.57
CA VAL A 171 2.74 -16.51 0.74
C VAL A 171 3.73 -16.22 1.87
N GLY A 172 3.29 -15.44 2.85
CA GLY A 172 4.10 -15.04 4.02
C GLY A 172 4.94 -13.78 3.84
N ARG A 173 4.98 -13.17 2.64
CA ARG A 173 5.70 -11.91 2.36
C ARG A 173 4.73 -10.83 1.89
N VAL A 174 4.95 -9.57 2.26
CA VAL A 174 4.16 -8.44 1.79
C VAL A 174 4.87 -7.76 0.62
N GLN A 175 4.15 -7.48 -0.46
CA GLN A 175 4.68 -6.71 -1.58
C GLN A 175 4.17 -5.27 -1.51
N MET A 176 5.07 -4.29 -1.60
CA MET A 176 4.75 -2.87 -1.65
C MET A 176 5.44 -2.23 -2.85
N ASP A 177 4.80 -2.27 -4.02
CA ASP A 177 5.31 -1.64 -5.22
C ASP A 177 5.07 -0.13 -5.17
N MET A 178 6.16 0.66 -5.17
CA MET A 178 6.09 2.11 -5.03
C MET A 178 5.39 2.78 -6.21
N LEU A 179 5.40 2.20 -7.41
CA LEU A 179 4.64 2.74 -8.53
C LEU A 179 3.14 2.70 -8.23
N GLN A 180 2.65 1.58 -7.69
CA GLN A 180 1.23 1.41 -7.34
C GLN A 180 0.81 2.34 -6.19
N VAL A 181 1.69 2.53 -5.21
CA VAL A 181 1.45 3.49 -4.12
C VAL A 181 1.31 4.90 -4.68
N LEU A 182 2.26 5.34 -5.51
CA LEU A 182 2.25 6.70 -6.06
C LEU A 182 1.06 6.96 -6.98
N LEU A 183 0.69 6.00 -7.82
CA LEU A 183 -0.49 6.09 -8.71
C LEU A 183 -1.83 6.20 -7.95
N ARG A 184 -1.87 5.79 -6.69
CA ARG A 184 -3.06 5.84 -5.84
C ARG A 184 -3.12 7.10 -4.99
N GLU A 185 -1.99 7.52 -4.43
CA GLU A 185 -1.93 8.61 -3.45
C GLU A 185 -1.64 9.99 -4.09
N TYR A 186 -0.94 10.03 -5.22
CA TYR A 186 -0.48 11.28 -5.84
C TYR A 186 -1.08 11.47 -7.25
N LYS A 187 -1.20 12.73 -7.67
CA LYS A 187 -1.58 13.13 -9.04
C LYS A 187 -0.41 13.87 -9.68
N LEU A 188 0.51 13.12 -10.27
CA LEU A 188 1.72 13.63 -10.91
C LEU A 188 1.57 13.67 -12.43
N ARG A 189 2.35 14.53 -13.09
CA ARG A 189 2.41 14.62 -14.56
C ARG A 189 3.12 13.41 -15.20
N SER A 190 4.11 12.85 -14.50
CA SER A 190 4.87 11.67 -14.93
C SER A 190 5.13 10.77 -13.72
N TYR A 191 5.07 9.46 -13.93
CA TYR A 191 5.33 8.42 -12.94
C TYR A 191 6.58 7.60 -13.28
N THR A 192 7.51 8.12 -14.07
CA THR A 192 8.81 7.47 -14.25
C THR A 192 9.63 7.59 -12.97
N LEU A 193 10.46 6.59 -12.66
CA LEU A 193 11.30 6.60 -11.46
C LEU A 193 12.16 7.87 -11.35
N ASN A 194 12.68 8.37 -12.49
CA ASN A 194 13.42 9.63 -12.54
C ASN A 194 12.56 10.83 -12.12
N ALA A 195 11.35 10.97 -12.67
CA ALA A 195 10.48 12.11 -12.39
C ALA A 195 10.05 12.14 -10.92
N VAL A 196 9.69 10.98 -10.36
CA VAL A 196 9.27 10.88 -8.96
C VAL A 196 10.46 10.99 -8.00
N SER A 197 11.65 10.53 -8.39
CA SER A 197 12.87 10.73 -7.59
C SER A 197 13.30 12.19 -7.59
N PHE A 198 13.13 12.91 -8.69
CA PHE A 198 13.41 14.35 -8.71
C PHE A 198 12.39 15.13 -7.87
N HIS A 199 11.10 14.86 -8.04
CA HIS A 199 10.02 15.53 -7.30
C HIS A 199 10.08 15.21 -5.78
N PHE A 200 10.19 13.92 -5.48
CA PHE A 200 10.48 13.26 -4.20
C PHE A 200 11.72 13.76 -3.51
N LEU A 201 12.86 13.43 -4.09
CA LEU A 201 14.16 13.40 -3.44
C LEU A 201 15.02 14.62 -3.77
N GLY A 202 14.69 15.36 -4.83
CA GLY A 202 15.57 16.39 -5.40
C GLY A 202 16.76 15.80 -6.15
N GLU A 203 16.71 14.52 -6.51
CA GLU A 203 17.81 13.79 -7.14
C GLU A 203 17.38 13.30 -8.52
N GLN A 204 18.27 13.46 -9.51
CA GLN A 204 18.09 12.89 -10.84
C GLN A 204 18.86 11.58 -10.94
N LYS A 205 18.29 10.59 -11.64
CA LYS A 205 19.04 9.39 -12.00
C LYS A 205 19.95 9.70 -13.19
N GLU A 206 21.10 9.04 -13.25
CA GLU A 206 21.92 9.02 -14.47
C GLU A 206 21.13 8.23 -15.53
N ASP A 207 20.79 8.85 -16.67
CA ASP A 207 19.93 8.20 -17.67
C ASP A 207 20.77 7.27 -18.55
N VAL A 208 20.68 5.97 -18.31
CA VAL A 208 21.25 4.94 -19.19
C VAL A 208 20.17 4.51 -20.17
N GLN A 209 20.30 4.92 -21.43
CA GLN A 209 19.36 4.49 -22.47
C GLN A 209 19.39 2.97 -22.65
N HIS A 210 18.21 2.34 -22.76
CA HIS A 210 18.07 0.89 -22.92
C HIS A 210 18.88 0.33 -24.10
N SER A 211 19.07 1.11 -25.16
CA SER A 211 19.85 0.73 -26.35
C SER A 211 21.33 0.52 -26.07
N ILE A 212 21.87 1.12 -25.00
CA ILE A 212 23.29 1.10 -24.63
C ILE A 212 23.58 0.01 -23.59
N ILE A 213 22.56 -0.49 -22.87
CA ILE A 213 22.72 -1.54 -21.84
C ILE A 213 23.41 -2.78 -22.42
N THR A 214 22.98 -3.22 -23.60
CA THR A 214 23.57 -4.38 -24.30
C THR A 214 25.03 -4.14 -24.67
N ASP A 215 25.38 -2.92 -25.09
CA ASP A 215 26.76 -2.56 -25.43
C ASP A 215 27.64 -2.47 -24.17
N LEU A 216 27.12 -1.94 -23.06
CA LEU A 216 27.83 -1.90 -21.77
C LEU A 216 28.08 -3.30 -21.21
N GLN A 217 27.10 -4.20 -21.34
CA GLN A 217 27.22 -5.59 -20.88
C GLN A 217 28.30 -6.34 -21.66
N ASN A 218 28.34 -6.15 -22.99
CA ASN A 218 29.31 -6.78 -23.90
C ASN A 218 30.69 -6.13 -23.91
N GLY A 219 30.86 -5.00 -23.21
CA GLY A 219 32.15 -4.35 -23.00
C GLY A 219 33.03 -5.07 -21.98
N ASN A 220 33.70 -4.29 -21.14
CA ASN A 220 34.62 -4.79 -20.12
C ASN A 220 33.96 -4.86 -18.73
N ASP A 221 34.76 -5.24 -17.73
CA ASP A 221 34.34 -5.33 -16.33
C ASP A 221 33.98 -3.96 -15.73
N GLN A 222 34.60 -2.87 -16.19
CA GLN A 222 34.30 -1.50 -15.78
C GLN A 222 32.97 -0.98 -16.36
N THR A 223 32.64 -1.31 -17.61
CA THR A 223 31.33 -0.96 -18.19
C THR A 223 30.20 -1.70 -17.46
N ARG A 224 30.41 -2.97 -17.12
CA ARG A 224 29.48 -3.74 -16.27
C ARG A 224 29.40 -3.19 -14.85
N ARG A 225 30.50 -2.69 -14.29
CA ARG A 225 30.50 -1.99 -12.99
C ARG A 225 29.66 -0.72 -13.03
N ARG A 226 29.75 0.09 -14.09
CA ARG A 226 28.89 1.27 -14.26
C ARG A 226 27.41 0.87 -14.29
N LEU A 227 27.07 -0.19 -15.03
CA LEU A 227 25.70 -0.72 -15.06
C LEU A 227 25.24 -1.22 -13.68
N ALA A 228 26.11 -1.89 -12.91
CA ALA A 228 25.77 -2.35 -11.57
C ALA A 228 25.58 -1.20 -10.57
N VAL A 229 26.34 -0.10 -10.70
CA VAL A 229 26.11 1.12 -9.91
C VAL A 229 24.76 1.76 -10.28
N TYR A 230 24.41 1.77 -11.57
CA TYR A 230 23.10 2.25 -12.03
C TYR A 230 21.95 1.39 -11.45
N CYS A 231 22.02 0.07 -11.58
CA CYS A 231 20.99 -0.83 -11.05
C CYS A 231 20.93 -0.81 -9.50
N LEU A 232 22.06 -0.68 -8.79
CA LEU A 232 22.07 -0.46 -7.33
C LEU A 232 21.39 0.86 -6.95
N LYS A 233 21.52 1.90 -7.78
CA LYS A 233 20.86 3.18 -7.56
C LYS A 233 19.34 3.04 -7.74
N ASP A 234 18.90 2.41 -8.82
CA ASP A 234 17.48 2.18 -9.12
C ASP A 234 16.84 1.23 -8.07
N ALA A 235 17.56 0.25 -7.54
CA ALA A 235 17.11 -0.56 -6.40
C ALA A 235 17.05 0.23 -5.07
N TYR A 236 17.84 1.29 -4.89
CA TYR A 236 17.88 2.07 -3.64
C TYR A 236 16.82 3.18 -3.58
N LEU A 237 16.50 3.81 -4.72
CA LEU A 237 15.53 4.89 -4.79
C LEU A 237 14.14 4.53 -4.20
N PRO A 238 13.57 3.33 -4.45
CA PRO A 238 12.30 2.91 -3.85
C PRO A 238 12.34 2.84 -2.32
N LEU A 239 13.45 2.40 -1.70
CA LEU A 239 13.60 2.43 -0.24
C LEU A 239 13.54 3.86 0.28
N ARG A 240 14.29 4.77 -0.33
CA ARG A 240 14.29 6.18 0.07
C ARG A 240 12.93 6.83 -0.11
N LEU A 241 12.20 6.50 -1.17
CA LEU A 241 10.84 6.99 -1.38
C LEU A 241 9.86 6.39 -0.34
N LEU A 242 9.97 5.09 -0.05
CA LEU A 242 9.17 4.41 0.97
C LEU A 242 9.33 5.09 2.34
N GLU A 243 10.56 5.39 2.73
CA GLU A 243 10.89 6.07 3.99
C GLU A 243 10.45 7.54 3.99
N ARG A 244 10.83 8.30 2.96
CA ARG A 244 10.53 9.75 2.90
C ARG A 244 9.04 10.03 2.85
N LEU A 245 8.26 9.18 2.19
CA LEU A 245 6.80 9.29 2.11
C LEU A 245 6.08 8.52 3.23
N MET A 246 6.82 7.90 4.15
CA MET A 246 6.30 7.18 5.31
C MET A 246 5.25 6.12 4.95
N VAL A 247 5.42 5.48 3.79
CA VAL A 247 4.38 4.62 3.19
C VAL A 247 4.04 3.44 4.09
N LEU A 248 5.05 2.75 4.61
CA LEU A 248 4.85 1.58 5.47
C LEU A 248 4.13 1.96 6.76
N VAL A 249 4.54 3.07 7.38
CA VAL A 249 3.93 3.59 8.61
C VAL A 249 2.46 3.94 8.38
N ASN A 250 2.17 4.70 7.33
CA ASN A 250 0.79 5.09 6.98
C ASN A 250 -0.07 3.85 6.70
N ALA A 251 0.48 2.84 6.02
CA ALA A 251 -0.23 1.60 5.72
C ALA A 251 -0.50 0.76 6.98
N VAL A 252 0.48 0.63 7.89
CA VAL A 252 0.30 -0.08 9.16
C VAL A 252 -0.78 0.59 10.01
N GLU A 253 -0.75 1.92 10.14
CA GLU A 253 -1.75 2.65 10.91
C GLU A 253 -3.13 2.57 10.27
N MET A 254 -3.23 2.67 8.95
CA MET A 254 -4.49 2.47 8.22
C MET A 254 -5.07 1.07 8.46
N ALA A 255 -4.24 0.04 8.45
CA ALA A 255 -4.64 -1.33 8.73
C ALA A 255 -5.10 -1.51 10.19
N ARG A 256 -4.39 -0.91 11.15
CA ARG A 256 -4.76 -0.91 12.59
C ARG A 256 -6.12 -0.24 12.83
N VAL A 257 -6.33 0.93 12.22
CA VAL A 257 -7.56 1.71 12.37
C VAL A 257 -8.77 1.02 11.75
N THR A 258 -8.61 0.46 10.56
CA THR A 258 -9.75 -0.12 9.80
C THR A 258 -9.92 -1.62 9.98
N GLY A 259 -8.94 -2.29 10.60
CA GLY A 259 -8.97 -3.70 10.91
C GLY A 259 -8.88 -4.63 9.70
N VAL A 260 -8.32 -4.16 8.58
CA VAL A 260 -8.10 -4.95 7.36
C VAL A 260 -6.64 -5.40 7.23
N PRO A 261 -6.35 -6.52 6.53
CA PRO A 261 -4.98 -6.91 6.23
C PRO A 261 -4.21 -5.86 5.43
N LEU A 262 -2.89 -5.77 5.65
CA LEU A 262 -2.02 -4.78 4.98
C LEU A 262 -2.08 -4.88 3.45
N SER A 263 -2.17 -6.10 2.90
CA SER A 263 -2.28 -6.34 1.45
C SER A 263 -3.58 -5.81 0.83
N TYR A 264 -4.66 -5.65 1.60
CA TYR A 264 -5.92 -5.09 1.11
C TYR A 264 -5.77 -3.60 0.82
N LEU A 265 -4.87 -2.91 1.52
CA LEU A 265 -4.64 -1.49 1.29
C LEU A 265 -4.02 -1.19 -0.06
N LEU A 266 -3.42 -2.17 -0.74
CA LEU A 266 -2.86 -2.01 -2.09
C LEU A 266 -3.76 -2.61 -3.18
N SER A 267 -4.49 -3.69 -2.86
CA SER A 267 -5.27 -4.47 -3.84
C SER A 267 -6.78 -4.20 -3.83
N ARG A 268 -7.31 -3.53 -2.80
CA ARG A 268 -8.75 -3.26 -2.64
C ARG A 268 -9.03 -1.77 -2.49
N GLY A 269 -10.31 -1.41 -2.65
CA GLY A 269 -10.82 -0.05 -2.48
C GLY A 269 -11.28 0.25 -1.04
N GLN A 270 -11.95 1.39 -0.86
CA GLN A 270 -12.38 1.85 0.47
C GLN A 270 -13.50 1.01 1.10
N GLN A 271 -14.33 0.33 0.29
CA GLN A 271 -15.50 -0.42 0.78
C GLN A 271 -15.15 -1.52 1.79
N VAL A 272 -14.07 -2.27 1.58
CA VAL A 272 -13.69 -3.37 2.49
C VAL A 272 -13.31 -2.86 3.89
N LYS A 273 -12.82 -1.62 3.98
CA LYS A 273 -12.45 -0.98 5.25
C LYS A 273 -13.70 -0.64 6.07
N VAL A 274 -14.72 -0.05 5.45
CA VAL A 274 -15.97 0.30 6.14
C VAL A 274 -16.76 -0.96 6.51
N VAL A 275 -16.77 -1.98 5.65
CA VAL A 275 -17.42 -3.28 5.96
C VAL A 275 -16.77 -3.92 7.19
N SER A 276 -15.43 -3.95 7.26
CA SER A 276 -14.70 -4.45 8.44
C SER A 276 -15.12 -3.73 9.72
N GLN A 277 -15.16 -2.39 9.69
CA GLN A 277 -15.55 -1.60 10.87
C GLN A 277 -17.02 -1.83 11.27
N LEU A 278 -17.92 -1.90 10.28
CA LEU A 278 -19.35 -2.14 10.53
C LEU A 278 -19.58 -3.51 11.18
N LEU A 279 -18.95 -4.58 10.65
CA LEU A 279 -19.10 -5.93 11.20
C LEU A 279 -18.54 -6.04 12.64
N ARG A 280 -17.42 -5.37 12.92
CA ARG A 280 -16.84 -5.32 14.27
C ARG A 280 -17.79 -4.68 15.29
N GLN A 281 -18.45 -3.58 14.91
CA GLN A 281 -19.44 -2.94 15.80
C GLN A 281 -20.75 -3.74 15.88
N ALA A 282 -21.22 -4.30 14.76
CA ALA A 282 -22.44 -5.10 14.73
C ALA A 282 -22.35 -6.33 15.64
N MET A 283 -21.17 -6.93 15.77
CA MET A 283 -20.93 -8.07 16.67
C MET A 283 -21.22 -7.74 18.14
N HIS A 284 -20.90 -6.52 18.60
CA HIS A 284 -21.13 -6.10 19.99
C HIS A 284 -22.62 -5.92 20.31
N GLU A 285 -23.43 -5.56 19.31
CA GLU A 285 -24.88 -5.35 19.47
C GLU A 285 -25.72 -6.56 18.99
N GLY A 286 -25.09 -7.68 18.59
CA GLY A 286 -25.80 -8.88 18.13
C GLY A 286 -26.58 -8.66 16.83
N LEU A 287 -26.09 -7.81 15.93
CA LEU A 287 -26.75 -7.46 14.67
C LEU A 287 -26.19 -8.24 13.48
N LEU A 288 -27.05 -8.56 12.52
CA LEU A 288 -26.69 -9.23 11.27
C LEU A 288 -26.86 -8.30 10.07
N MET A 289 -25.87 -8.33 9.16
CA MET A 289 -25.92 -7.56 7.91
C MET A 289 -26.70 -8.35 6.84
N PRO A 290 -27.77 -7.79 6.26
CA PRO A 290 -28.49 -8.43 5.15
C PRO A 290 -27.70 -8.32 3.84
N VAL A 291 -27.95 -9.27 2.93
CA VAL A 291 -27.45 -9.18 1.55
C VAL A 291 -28.57 -8.60 0.68
N VAL A 292 -28.46 -7.31 0.36
CA VAL A 292 -29.36 -6.63 -0.57
C VAL A 292 -28.62 -6.45 -1.88
N ARG A 293 -29.14 -7.02 -2.98
CA ARG A 293 -28.65 -6.76 -4.33
C ARG A 293 -29.64 -5.88 -5.06
N SER A 294 -29.18 -4.72 -5.49
CA SER A 294 -29.87 -3.86 -6.44
C SER A 294 -28.98 -3.71 -7.68
N GLU A 295 -29.55 -3.95 -8.86
CA GLU A 295 -28.89 -3.64 -10.13
C GLU A 295 -29.35 -2.26 -10.58
N GLY A 296 -28.44 -1.30 -10.52
CA GLY A 296 -28.74 0.09 -10.84
C GLY A 296 -29.44 0.84 -9.71
N GLY A 297 -29.05 2.09 -9.56
CA GLY A 297 -29.76 3.09 -8.79
C GLY A 297 -29.76 4.37 -9.62
N GLU A 298 -30.78 5.20 -9.44
CA GLU A 298 -30.78 6.54 -10.01
C GLU A 298 -29.76 7.41 -9.28
N ASP A 299 -29.21 8.41 -9.97
CA ASP A 299 -28.36 9.40 -9.33
C ASP A 299 -29.21 10.28 -8.39
N TYR A 300 -28.59 10.84 -7.36
CA TYR A 300 -29.29 11.70 -6.39
C TYR A 300 -28.72 13.11 -6.42
N THR A 301 -29.55 14.09 -6.06
CA THR A 301 -29.12 15.50 -6.02
C THR A 301 -28.01 15.68 -4.99
N GLY A 302 -26.85 16.19 -5.45
CA GLY A 302 -25.67 16.43 -4.63
C GLY A 302 -25.65 17.78 -3.91
N ALA A 303 -24.46 18.32 -3.69
CA ALA A 303 -24.27 19.58 -2.99
C ALA A 303 -24.70 20.81 -3.82
N THR A 304 -25.21 21.83 -3.13
CA THR A 304 -25.42 23.16 -3.71
C THR A 304 -24.09 23.92 -3.78
N VAL A 305 -23.85 24.60 -4.91
CA VAL A 305 -22.75 25.56 -5.08
C VAL A 305 -23.38 26.94 -5.21
N ILE A 306 -22.95 27.89 -4.38
CA ILE A 306 -23.41 29.28 -4.43
C ILE A 306 -22.88 29.92 -5.72
N GLU A 307 -23.72 30.69 -6.40
CA GLU A 307 -23.31 31.43 -7.60
C GLU A 307 -22.21 32.43 -7.28
N PRO A 308 -21.02 32.32 -7.92
CA PRO A 308 -19.89 33.18 -7.59
C PRO A 308 -20.05 34.57 -8.20
N LEU A 309 -19.80 35.61 -7.40
CA LEU A 309 -19.63 36.98 -7.90
C LEU A 309 -18.23 37.11 -8.51
N LYS A 310 -18.12 36.91 -9.82
CA LYS A 310 -16.85 36.95 -10.56
C LYS A 310 -16.27 38.36 -10.58
N GLY A 311 -14.99 38.47 -10.26
CA GLY A 311 -14.27 39.74 -10.31
C GLY A 311 -12.85 39.62 -9.74
N TYR A 312 -12.09 40.69 -9.87
CA TYR A 312 -10.87 40.90 -9.10
C TYR A 312 -11.24 41.61 -7.80
N TYR A 313 -10.81 41.07 -6.66
CA TYR A 313 -11.09 41.63 -5.36
C TYR A 313 -9.78 42.12 -4.75
N ASP A 314 -9.67 43.43 -4.53
CA ASP A 314 -8.53 44.06 -3.85
C ASP A 314 -8.75 44.19 -2.33
N VAL A 315 -9.75 43.48 -1.80
CA VAL A 315 -10.12 43.48 -0.39
C VAL A 315 -9.97 42.07 0.19
N PRO A 316 -9.57 41.92 1.46
CA PRO A 316 -9.48 40.60 2.09
C PRO A 316 -10.83 39.88 2.13
N ILE A 317 -10.85 38.61 1.71
CA ILE A 317 -12.02 37.73 1.78
C ILE A 317 -11.77 36.66 2.85
N ALA A 318 -12.58 36.67 3.91
CA ALA A 318 -12.53 35.63 4.93
C ALA A 318 -13.18 34.34 4.41
N THR A 319 -12.49 33.21 4.54
CA THR A 319 -13.02 31.88 4.20
C THR A 319 -13.40 31.14 5.47
N LEU A 320 -14.65 30.70 5.57
CA LEU A 320 -15.17 29.90 6.68
C LEU A 320 -15.60 28.54 6.16
N ASP A 321 -15.14 27.47 6.80
CA ASP A 321 -15.46 26.09 6.42
C ASP A 321 -15.92 25.25 7.63
N PHE A 322 -16.70 24.21 7.35
CA PHE A 322 -17.11 23.23 8.37
C PHE A 322 -16.07 22.13 8.52
N SER A 323 -15.62 21.89 9.75
CA SER A 323 -14.76 20.74 10.04
C SER A 323 -15.53 19.42 9.92
N SER A 324 -15.18 18.58 8.95
CA SER A 324 -15.78 17.25 8.74
C SER A 324 -17.30 17.29 8.59
N LEU A 325 -17.82 18.10 7.66
CA LEU A 325 -19.25 18.38 7.45
C LEU A 325 -20.15 17.12 7.47
N TYR A 326 -19.96 16.17 6.53
CA TYR A 326 -20.84 15.01 6.43
C TYR A 326 -20.78 14.05 7.63
N PRO A 327 -19.59 13.67 8.14
CA PRO A 327 -19.52 12.95 9.40
C PRO A 327 -20.26 13.64 10.55
N SER A 328 -20.12 14.96 10.67
CA SER A 328 -20.79 15.75 11.70
C SER A 328 -22.32 15.72 11.56
N ILE A 329 -22.85 15.81 10.34
CA ILE A 329 -24.30 15.67 10.07
C ILE A 329 -24.79 14.28 10.48
N MET A 330 -24.07 13.23 10.05
CA MET A 330 -24.46 11.84 10.34
C MET A 330 -24.51 11.57 11.84
N MET A 331 -23.53 12.06 12.60
CA MET A 331 -23.49 11.92 14.06
C MET A 331 -24.57 12.76 14.74
N ALA A 332 -24.69 14.05 14.39
CA ALA A 332 -25.60 15.00 15.07
C ALA A 332 -27.07 14.59 14.95
N HIS A 333 -27.45 13.99 13.81
CA HIS A 333 -28.82 13.57 13.53
C HIS A 333 -29.03 12.05 13.64
N ASN A 334 -28.04 11.30 14.15
CA ASN A 334 -28.12 9.86 14.37
C ASN A 334 -28.46 9.03 13.10
N LEU A 335 -27.90 9.40 11.95
CA LEU A 335 -28.17 8.72 10.66
C LEU A 335 -27.40 7.40 10.59
N CYS A 336 -28.12 6.29 10.55
CA CYS A 336 -27.57 4.94 10.42
C CYS A 336 -28.59 3.98 9.79
N TYR A 337 -28.09 2.88 9.20
CA TYR A 337 -28.92 1.74 8.80
C TYR A 337 -29.82 1.24 9.92
N THR A 338 -29.33 1.28 11.16
CA THR A 338 -30.02 0.74 12.35
C THR A 338 -31.01 1.69 12.99
N THR A 339 -31.11 2.94 12.50
CA THR A 339 -31.98 4.00 13.05
C THR A 339 -32.98 4.53 12.02
N LEU A 340 -32.88 4.11 10.75
CA LEU A 340 -33.84 4.41 9.70
C LEU A 340 -35.20 3.76 9.99
N LEU A 341 -36.26 4.57 10.00
CA LEU A 341 -37.63 4.11 10.10
C LEU A 341 -38.21 3.88 8.71
N ARG A 342 -38.94 2.76 8.54
CA ARG A 342 -39.77 2.56 7.36
C ARG A 342 -41.03 3.42 7.48
N PRO A 343 -41.61 3.87 6.35
CA PRO A 343 -42.90 4.58 6.37
C PRO A 343 -43.95 3.78 7.15
N GLY A 344 -44.63 4.42 8.10
CA GLY A 344 -45.63 3.78 8.96
C GLY A 344 -45.08 3.07 10.20
N ALA A 345 -43.76 2.95 10.36
CA ALA A 345 -43.15 2.29 11.51
C ALA A 345 -43.33 3.12 12.79
N ALA A 346 -43.20 4.45 12.71
CA ALA A 346 -43.36 5.34 13.86
C ALA A 346 -44.73 5.17 14.54
N GLN A 347 -45.80 5.10 13.76
CA GLN A 347 -47.17 4.91 14.25
C GLN A 347 -47.37 3.53 14.87
N LYS A 348 -46.83 2.48 14.25
CA LYS A 348 -46.93 1.10 14.77
C LYS A 348 -46.18 0.90 16.09
N LEU A 349 -45.05 1.60 16.26
CA LEU A 349 -44.25 1.58 17.48
C LEU A 349 -44.76 2.57 18.55
N GLY A 350 -45.75 3.41 18.21
CA GLY A 350 -46.25 4.44 19.12
C GLY A 350 -45.19 5.50 19.47
N LEU A 351 -44.25 5.76 18.55
CA LEU A 351 -43.20 6.76 18.78
C LEU A 351 -43.79 8.16 18.83
N THR A 352 -43.40 8.94 19.84
CA THR A 352 -43.81 10.34 19.99
C THR A 352 -42.97 11.24 19.08
N GLU A 353 -43.45 12.45 18.76
CA GLU A 353 -42.76 13.40 17.87
C GLU A 353 -41.36 13.79 18.38
N ASP A 354 -41.10 13.70 19.68
CA ASP A 354 -39.79 13.95 20.27
C ASP A 354 -38.81 12.79 20.12
N GLN A 355 -39.26 11.60 19.71
CA GLN A 355 -38.44 10.38 19.61
C GLN A 355 -37.87 10.10 18.21
N PHE A 356 -38.34 10.83 17.19
CA PHE A 356 -37.81 10.73 15.83
C PHE A 356 -37.62 12.12 15.21
N ILE A 357 -36.96 12.16 14.06
CA ILE A 357 -36.77 13.35 13.24
C ILE A 357 -37.14 13.03 11.80
N LYS A 358 -37.45 14.07 11.02
CA LYS A 358 -37.68 13.98 9.58
C LYS A 358 -36.60 14.77 8.84
N THR A 359 -35.98 14.15 7.84
CA THR A 359 -34.97 14.80 7.00
C THR A 359 -35.62 15.70 5.95
N PRO A 360 -34.87 16.64 5.32
CA PRO A 360 -35.40 17.45 4.22
C PRO A 360 -35.92 16.64 3.03
N THR A 361 -35.36 15.45 2.78
CA THR A 361 -35.82 14.52 1.73
C THR A 361 -37.11 13.78 2.12
N GLY A 362 -37.46 13.77 3.41
CA GLY A 362 -38.68 13.18 3.93
C GLY A 362 -38.49 11.88 4.71
N ASP A 363 -37.26 11.36 4.80
CA ASP A 363 -36.95 10.14 5.58
C ASP A 363 -37.07 10.36 7.09
N GLU A 364 -37.48 9.33 7.81
CA GLU A 364 -37.67 9.34 9.27
C GLU A 364 -36.55 8.55 9.97
N PHE A 365 -35.95 9.14 11.00
CA PHE A 365 -34.89 8.50 11.81
C PHE A 365 -35.19 8.63 13.30
N VAL A 366 -34.95 7.57 14.08
CA VAL A 366 -35.08 7.65 15.55
C VAL A 366 -33.96 8.47 16.16
N LYS A 367 -34.28 9.23 17.23
CA LYS A 367 -33.27 9.95 18.01
C LYS A 367 -32.45 9.01 18.88
N THR A 368 -31.30 9.49 19.34
CA THR A 368 -30.38 8.78 20.23
C THR A 368 -31.02 8.31 21.54
N SER A 369 -32.10 8.96 22.00
CA SER A 369 -32.86 8.55 23.20
C SER A 369 -33.49 7.16 23.06
N VAL A 370 -33.76 6.70 21.83
CA VAL A 370 -34.34 5.38 21.55
C VAL A 370 -33.24 4.38 21.19
N ARG A 371 -32.35 4.75 20.26
CA ARG A 371 -31.26 3.89 19.80
C ARG A 371 -30.10 4.74 19.28
N LYS A 372 -28.87 4.39 19.66
CA LYS A 372 -27.66 4.96 19.06
C LYS A 372 -27.28 4.17 17.80
N GLY A 373 -27.11 4.85 16.67
CA GLY A 373 -26.71 4.21 15.41
C GLY A 373 -25.26 3.69 15.44
N LEU A 374 -24.98 2.65 14.65
CA LEU A 374 -23.62 2.10 14.50
C LEU A 374 -22.68 3.07 13.77
N LEU A 375 -23.13 3.71 12.69
CA LEU A 375 -22.31 4.64 11.91
C LEU A 375 -21.85 5.86 12.75
N PRO A 376 -22.73 6.53 13.53
CA PRO A 376 -22.29 7.54 14.50
C PRO A 376 -21.21 7.05 15.46
N GLN A 377 -21.34 5.84 16.02
CA GLN A 377 -20.33 5.29 16.93
C GLN A 377 -18.98 5.08 16.23
N ILE A 378 -18.97 4.57 14.99
CA ILE A 378 -17.75 4.40 14.20
C ILE A 378 -17.08 5.75 13.94
N LEU A 379 -17.86 6.75 13.51
CA LEU A 379 -17.35 8.10 13.21
C LEU A 379 -16.83 8.82 14.47
N GLU A 380 -17.54 8.72 15.60
CA GLU A 380 -17.09 9.24 16.89
C GLU A 380 -15.75 8.60 17.31
N ASN A 381 -15.62 7.28 17.15
CA ASN A 381 -14.39 6.57 17.48
C ASN A 381 -13.23 7.00 16.58
N LEU A 382 -13.45 7.14 15.27
CA LEU A 382 -12.45 7.62 14.32
C LEU A 382 -12.00 9.05 14.64
N LEU A 383 -12.95 9.96 14.88
CA LEU A 383 -12.66 11.37 15.19
C LEU A 383 -11.98 11.53 16.55
N SER A 384 -12.43 10.80 17.57
CA SER A 384 -11.83 10.79 18.90
C SER A 384 -10.41 10.25 18.85
N ALA A 385 -10.18 9.14 18.14
CA ALA A 385 -8.84 8.60 17.90
C ALA A 385 -7.96 9.61 17.14
N ARG A 386 -8.51 10.33 16.16
CA ARG A 386 -7.77 11.35 15.40
C ARG A 386 -7.35 12.51 16.29
N LYS A 387 -8.25 12.97 17.15
CA LYS A 387 -7.98 14.04 18.11
C LYS A 387 -6.87 13.63 19.09
N ARG A 388 -6.92 12.39 19.61
CA ARG A 388 -5.84 11.83 20.45
C ARG A 388 -4.50 11.76 19.71
N ALA A 389 -4.49 11.23 18.49
CA ALA A 389 -3.27 11.14 17.68
C ALA A 389 -2.64 12.52 17.42
N LYS A 390 -3.44 13.54 17.08
CA LYS A 390 -2.95 14.92 16.92
C LYS A 390 -2.41 15.52 18.23
N ALA A 391 -3.05 15.23 19.36
CA ALA A 391 -2.61 15.72 20.67
C ALA A 391 -1.30 15.06 21.12
N GLU A 392 -1.13 13.77 20.85
CA GLU A 392 0.12 13.03 21.10
C GLU A 392 1.23 13.53 20.17
N LEU A 393 0.93 13.71 18.88
CA LEU A 393 1.86 14.27 17.89
C LEU A 393 2.39 15.66 18.27
N ALA A 394 1.57 16.48 18.92
CA ALA A 394 1.98 17.81 19.38
C ALA A 394 3.03 17.76 20.51
N LYS A 395 3.11 16.66 21.27
CA LYS A 395 4.00 16.50 22.43
C LYS A 395 5.21 15.60 22.15
N GLU A 396 5.11 14.72 21.15
CA GLU A 396 6.14 13.74 20.83
C GLU A 396 7.38 14.39 20.22
N THR A 397 8.57 13.98 20.67
CA THR A 397 9.85 14.51 20.16
C THR A 397 10.61 13.48 19.33
N ASP A 398 10.35 12.18 19.54
CA ASP A 398 11.02 11.13 18.77
C ASP A 398 10.59 11.17 17.30
N PRO A 399 11.53 11.31 16.35
CA PRO A 399 11.17 11.46 14.93
C PRO A 399 10.35 10.29 14.37
N LEU A 400 10.67 9.04 14.75
CA LEU A 400 9.98 7.86 14.24
C LEU A 400 8.56 7.75 14.83
N ARG A 401 8.40 8.04 16.13
CA ARG A 401 7.07 8.08 16.76
C ARG A 401 6.22 9.23 16.22
N ARG A 402 6.80 10.42 15.98
CA ARG A 402 6.09 11.52 15.33
C ARG A 402 5.56 11.11 13.96
N GLN A 403 6.38 10.42 13.17
CA GLN A 403 5.96 9.89 11.87
C GLN A 403 4.79 8.90 12.02
N VAL A 404 4.85 7.96 12.97
CA VAL A 404 3.74 7.04 13.25
C VAL A 404 2.45 7.77 13.61
N LEU A 405 2.54 8.80 14.46
CA LEU A 405 1.38 9.57 14.88
C LEU A 405 0.78 10.44 13.78
N ASP A 406 1.62 11.00 12.90
CA ASP A 406 1.14 11.75 11.75
C ASP A 406 0.47 10.84 10.71
N GLY A 407 1.09 9.67 10.43
CA GLY A 407 0.46 8.65 9.60
C GLY A 407 -0.89 8.18 10.13
N ARG A 408 -0.97 7.99 11.46
CA ARG A 408 -2.22 7.65 12.16
C ARG A 408 -3.30 8.72 12.00
N GLN A 409 -2.99 10.01 12.19
CA GLN A 409 -4.01 11.06 12.08
C GLN A 409 -4.50 11.24 10.63
N LEU A 410 -3.63 11.05 9.63
CA LEU A 410 -4.02 11.04 8.22
C LEU A 410 -4.92 9.85 7.91
N ALA A 411 -4.55 8.66 8.37
CA ALA A 411 -5.34 7.45 8.16
C ALA A 411 -6.76 7.55 8.74
N LEU A 412 -6.88 8.18 9.91
CA LEU A 412 -8.16 8.46 10.57
C LEU A 412 -8.96 9.59 9.93
N LYS A 413 -8.34 10.44 9.10
CA LYS A 413 -9.04 11.47 8.32
C LYS A 413 -9.64 10.90 7.03
N VAL A 414 -8.89 10.01 6.39
CA VAL A 414 -9.23 9.45 5.06
C VAL A 414 -10.19 8.27 5.17
N SER A 415 -10.13 7.52 6.28
CA SER A 415 -11.11 6.49 6.64
C SER A 415 -12.38 7.12 7.16
#